data_AF-A0A959HBV1-F1
#
_entry.id   AF-A0A959HBV1-F1
#
_cell.length_a   1.000
_cell.length_b   1.000
_cell.length_c   1.000
_cell.angle_alpha   90.00
_cell.angle_beta   90.00
_cell.angle_gamma   90.00
#
_symmetry.space_group_name_H-M   'P 1'
#
loop_
_entity.id
_entity.type
_entity.pdbx_description
1 polymer ?
#
loop_
_entity_poly.entity_id
_entity_poly.type
_entity_poly.pdbx_seq_one_letter_code
_entity_poly.pdbx_strand_id
1 'polypeptide(L)'
;MERFEIKNPAADLGKLGILRVRNAYWNLSPEALMEETVKREQGVLSNTGALAIQTGEFTGRSPMDRFIVMDENTAETVDWGPINKPIDPRYFHQLYQKITSYFQGKDV
;
A
#
# COMPACT_ATOMS: atom_id res chain seq x y z
N MET A 1 -8.29 26.98 -12.30
CA MET A 1 -7.73 25.62 -12.49
C MET A 1 -7.45 25.08 -11.10
N GLU A 2 -8.40 24.33 -10.56
CA GLU A 2 -8.33 23.87 -9.16
C GLU A 2 -7.17 22.88 -9.01
N ARG A 3 -6.26 23.18 -8.06
CA ARG A 3 -5.08 22.36 -7.77
C ARG A 3 -5.50 21.22 -6.85
N PHE A 4 -5.67 20.02 -7.38
CA PHE A 4 -6.14 18.87 -6.59
C PHE A 4 -5.02 18.02 -5.96
N GLU A 5 -3.74 18.36 -6.13
CA GLU A 5 -2.65 17.47 -5.69
C GLU A 5 -1.46 18.24 -5.15
N ILE A 6 -1.31 18.29 -3.81
CA ILE A 6 -0.13 18.85 -3.16
C ILE A 6 0.96 17.79 -3.21
N LYS A 7 1.82 17.81 -4.21
CA LYS A 7 2.93 16.86 -4.32
C LYS A 7 4.25 17.48 -3.82
N ASN A 8 5.00 16.75 -3.00
CA ASN A 8 6.39 17.09 -2.72
C ASN A 8 7.21 16.99 -4.03
N PRO A 9 7.92 18.04 -4.49
CA PRO A 9 8.68 18.01 -5.73
C PRO A 9 9.75 16.90 -5.80
N ALA A 10 10.26 16.45 -4.66
CA ALA A 10 11.23 15.36 -4.58
C ALA A 10 10.62 13.96 -4.69
N ALA A 11 9.29 13.85 -4.57
CA ALA A 11 8.56 12.59 -4.59
C ALA A 11 8.48 12.02 -6.01
N ASP A 12 8.88 10.77 -6.15
CA ASP A 12 8.91 10.07 -7.43
C ASP A 12 8.70 8.57 -7.19
N LEU A 13 7.62 8.03 -7.76
CA LEU A 13 7.29 6.61 -7.69
C LEU A 13 8.33 5.74 -8.40
N GLY A 14 9.05 6.29 -9.39
CA GLY A 14 10.10 5.58 -10.10
C GLY A 14 11.27 5.17 -9.20
N LYS A 15 11.56 5.95 -8.14
CA LYS A 15 12.56 5.59 -7.12
C LYS A 15 12.17 4.35 -6.32
N LEU A 16 10.88 4.01 -6.30
CA LEU A 16 10.32 2.82 -5.66
C LEU A 16 10.07 1.69 -6.68
N GLY A 17 10.58 1.81 -7.91
CA GLY A 17 10.34 0.85 -8.99
C GLY A 17 8.92 0.81 -9.53
N ILE A 18 8.03 1.69 -9.07
CA ILE A 18 6.64 1.81 -9.55
C ILE A 18 6.66 2.72 -10.79
N LEU A 19 6.43 2.12 -11.95
CA LEU A 19 6.54 2.80 -13.25
C LEU A 19 5.23 2.70 -14.02
N ARG A 20 4.98 3.65 -14.91
CA ARG A 20 3.87 3.61 -15.90
C ARG A 20 2.50 3.36 -15.26
N VAL A 21 2.25 3.96 -14.10
CA VAL A 21 0.91 4.03 -13.51
C VAL A 21 -0.02 4.83 -14.43
N ARG A 22 -1.32 4.56 -14.38
CA ARG A 22 -2.32 5.29 -15.17
C ARG A 22 -2.49 6.70 -14.66
N ASN A 23 -2.73 6.83 -13.35
CA ASN A 23 -2.79 8.08 -12.61
C ASN A 23 -2.02 7.91 -11.30
N ALA A 24 -1.43 9.00 -10.80
CA ALA A 24 -0.79 9.05 -9.50
C ALA A 24 -1.39 10.22 -8.72
N TYR A 25 -2.23 9.95 -7.73
CA TYR A 25 -2.96 10.94 -6.95
C TYR A 25 -2.19 11.29 -5.68
N TRP A 26 -1.70 12.52 -5.56
CA TRP A 26 -0.87 12.93 -4.43
C TRP A 26 -1.64 13.72 -3.38
N ASN A 27 -1.67 13.21 -2.15
CA ASN A 27 -2.21 13.90 -0.98
C ASN A 27 -3.66 14.41 -1.20
N LEU A 28 -4.52 13.53 -1.72
CA LEU A 28 -5.95 13.78 -1.81
C LEU A 28 -6.54 14.11 -0.43
N SER A 29 -7.53 15.01 -0.42
CA SER A 29 -8.28 15.30 0.80
C SER A 29 -9.12 14.08 1.23
N PRO A 30 -9.55 14.00 2.50
CA PRO A 30 -10.46 12.96 2.96
C PRO A 30 -11.75 12.87 2.11
N GLU A 31 -12.27 14.01 1.65
CA GLU A 31 -13.48 14.07 0.82
C GLU A 31 -13.24 13.44 -0.56
N ALA A 32 -12.13 13.79 -1.21
CA ALA A 32 -11.75 13.21 -2.50
C ALA A 32 -11.48 11.69 -2.39
N LEU A 33 -10.85 11.22 -1.31
CA LEU A 33 -10.65 9.79 -1.05
C LEU A 33 -11.98 9.05 -0.89
N MET A 34 -12.93 9.66 -0.17
CA MET A 34 -14.27 9.10 0.01
C MET A 34 -15.04 9.02 -1.31
N GLU A 35 -15.01 10.08 -2.13
CA GLU A 35 -15.64 10.11 -3.45
C GLU A 35 -15.06 9.03 -4.37
N GLU A 36 -13.74 8.89 -4.45
CA GLU A 36 -13.09 7.86 -5.24
C GLU A 36 -13.44 6.45 -4.74
N THR A 37 -13.55 6.24 -3.43
CA THR A 37 -13.95 4.93 -2.86
C THR A 37 -15.36 4.53 -3.30
N VAL A 38 -16.32 5.45 -3.22
CA VAL A 38 -17.72 5.20 -3.62
C VAL A 38 -17.82 5.01 -5.14
N LYS A 39 -17.16 5.86 -5.92
CA LYS A 39 -17.12 5.78 -7.40
C LYS A 39 -16.50 4.49 -7.91
N ARG A 40 -15.56 3.90 -7.17
CA ARG A 40 -14.93 2.61 -7.48
C ARG A 40 -15.69 1.41 -6.92
N GLU A 41 -16.85 1.62 -6.31
CA GLU A 41 -17.67 0.58 -5.67
C GLU A 41 -16.91 -0.20 -4.58
N GLN A 42 -15.97 0.47 -3.90
CA GLN A 42 -15.14 -0.12 -2.84
C GLN A 42 -15.70 0.16 -1.43
N GLY A 43 -16.78 0.91 -1.34
CA GLY A 43 -17.47 1.25 -0.09
C GLY A 43 -18.77 1.99 -0.35
N VAL A 44 -19.54 2.18 0.71
CA VAL A 44 -20.82 2.90 0.68
C VAL A 44 -20.89 3.90 1.83
N LEU A 45 -21.72 4.93 1.70
CA LEU A 45 -22.00 5.84 2.81
C LEU A 45 -23.10 5.25 3.70
N SER A 46 -22.87 5.28 5.01
CA SER A 46 -23.89 4.97 6.00
C SER A 46 -24.97 6.08 6.03
N ASN A 47 -26.05 5.83 6.78
CA ASN A 47 -27.07 6.85 7.06
C ASN A 47 -26.54 8.07 7.84
N THR A 48 -25.34 8.00 8.40
CA THR A 48 -24.66 9.11 9.08
C THR A 48 -23.61 9.80 8.20
N GLY A 49 -23.45 9.35 6.95
CA GLY A 49 -22.42 9.84 6.03
C GLY A 49 -21.03 9.27 6.26
N ALA A 50 -20.88 8.30 7.16
CA ALA A 50 -19.60 7.62 7.37
C ALA A 50 -19.35 6.60 6.26
N LEU A 51 -18.11 6.52 5.78
CA LEU A 51 -17.70 5.51 4.80
C LEU A 51 -17.63 4.13 5.45
N ALA A 52 -18.41 3.18 4.93
CA ALA A 52 -18.39 1.78 5.32
C ALA A 52 -17.79 0.92 4.19
N ILE A 53 -16.86 0.04 4.55
CA ILE A 53 -16.18 -0.89 3.62
C ILE A 53 -16.29 -2.33 4.13
N GLN A 54 -16.07 -3.31 3.25
CA GLN A 54 -16.00 -4.72 3.59
C GLN A 54 -14.67 -5.30 3.15
N THR A 55 -13.89 -5.86 4.08
CA THR A 55 -12.54 -6.39 3.83
C THR A 55 -12.53 -7.86 3.39
N GLY A 56 -13.70 -8.47 3.19
CA GLY A 56 -13.86 -9.85 2.75
C GLY A 56 -13.46 -10.87 3.82
N GLU A 57 -12.69 -11.88 3.41
CA GLU A 57 -12.21 -12.97 4.28
C GLU A 57 -11.33 -12.47 5.44
N PHE A 58 -10.52 -11.43 5.18
CA PHE A 58 -9.55 -10.91 6.14
C PHE A 58 -10.16 -9.80 6.99
N THR A 59 -10.82 -10.16 8.08
CA THR A 59 -11.50 -9.23 9.01
C THR A 59 -10.64 -8.82 10.20
N GLY A 60 -9.41 -9.29 10.26
CA GLY A 60 -8.47 -9.02 11.36
C GLY A 60 -7.02 -9.13 10.91
N ARG A 61 -6.10 -9.18 11.89
CA ARG A 61 -4.68 -9.36 11.61
C ARG A 61 -4.40 -10.80 11.16
N SER A 62 -3.38 -10.95 10.32
CA SER A 62 -2.75 -12.25 10.02
C SER A 62 -1.32 -12.30 10.59
N PRO A 63 -1.14 -12.52 11.91
CA PRO A 63 0.19 -12.49 12.53
C PRO A 63 1.18 -13.47 11.88
N MET A 64 0.66 -14.59 11.40
CA MET A 64 1.43 -15.64 10.73
C MET A 64 1.79 -15.32 9.28
N ASP A 65 1.45 -14.15 8.75
CA ASP A 65 1.83 -13.69 7.41
C ASP A 65 2.74 -12.46 7.43
N ARG A 66 3.23 -12.06 8.62
CA ARG A 66 4.24 -11.02 8.76
C ARG A 66 5.65 -11.62 8.76
N PHE A 67 6.52 -11.05 7.95
CA PHE A 67 7.93 -11.43 7.85
C PHE A 67 8.80 -10.18 7.94
N ILE A 68 10.05 -10.35 8.40
CA ILE A 68 11.07 -9.31 8.42
C ILE A 68 12.24 -9.84 7.59
N VAL A 69 12.74 -9.03 6.66
CA VAL A 69 13.91 -9.39 5.86
C VAL A 69 15.10 -9.58 6.80
N MET A 70 15.78 -10.72 6.69
CA MET A 70 17.01 -10.98 7.44
C MET A 70 18.20 -10.55 6.57
N ASP A 71 18.78 -9.41 6.91
CA ASP A 71 19.94 -8.79 6.26
C ASP A 71 21.00 -8.38 7.29
N GLU A 72 22.07 -7.74 6.85
CA GLU A 72 23.17 -7.29 7.71
C GLU A 72 22.73 -6.33 8.84
N ASN A 73 21.64 -5.58 8.64
CA ASN A 73 21.14 -4.63 9.63
C ASN A 73 20.26 -5.30 10.69
N THR A 74 19.59 -6.39 10.31
CA THR A 74 18.52 -7.02 11.10
C THR A 74 18.92 -8.34 11.72
N ALA A 75 19.92 -9.03 11.16
CA ALA A 75 20.34 -10.37 11.58
C ALA A 75 20.56 -10.47 13.09
N GLU A 76 21.18 -9.47 13.70
CA GLU A 76 21.53 -9.46 15.13
C GLU A 76 20.71 -8.47 15.96
N THR A 77 19.84 -7.66 15.33
CA THR A 77 19.10 -6.57 16.01
C THR A 77 17.62 -6.89 16.22
N VAL A 78 17.07 -7.85 15.48
CA VAL A 78 15.67 -8.27 15.61
C VAL A 78 15.56 -9.45 16.58
N ASP A 79 14.57 -9.39 17.46
CA ASP A 79 14.20 -10.50 18.36
C ASP A 79 13.49 -11.62 17.58
N TRP A 80 14.26 -12.53 16.99
CA TRP A 80 13.74 -13.59 16.11
C TRP A 80 12.93 -14.65 16.85
N GLY A 81 11.84 -15.10 16.23
CA GLY A 81 10.98 -16.12 16.83
C GLY A 81 9.72 -16.39 16.00
N PRO A 82 8.70 -17.05 16.58
CA PRO A 82 7.47 -17.37 15.85
C PRO A 82 6.68 -16.13 15.39
N ILE A 83 6.91 -14.97 16.02
CA ILE A 83 6.23 -13.70 15.70
C ILE A 83 7.04 -12.84 14.72
N ASN A 84 8.36 -12.76 14.89
CA ASN A 84 9.29 -12.08 13.99
C ASN A 84 9.93 -13.15 13.10
N LYS A 85 9.27 -13.51 12.01
CA LYS A 85 9.73 -14.58 11.13
C LYS A 85 10.70 -14.02 10.09
N PRO A 86 11.89 -14.62 9.92
CA PRO A 86 12.82 -14.17 8.91
C PRO A 86 12.32 -14.51 7.51
N ILE A 87 12.64 -13.67 6.54
CA ILE A 87 12.57 -13.99 5.12
C ILE A 87 13.91 -13.66 4.47
N ASP A 88 14.40 -14.57 3.62
CA ASP A 88 15.61 -14.35 2.84
C ASP A 88 15.40 -13.14 1.90
N PRO A 89 16.37 -12.22 1.79
CA PRO A 89 16.27 -11.05 0.92
C PRO A 89 15.87 -11.38 -0.52
N ARG A 90 16.24 -12.55 -1.05
CA ARG A 90 15.89 -12.98 -2.41
C ARG A 90 14.38 -13.10 -2.61
N TYR A 91 13.65 -13.64 -1.63
CA TYR A 91 12.18 -13.78 -1.73
C TYR A 91 11.49 -12.43 -1.58
N PHE A 92 12.01 -11.55 -0.72
CA PHE A 92 11.54 -10.18 -0.66
C PHE A 92 11.67 -9.48 -2.02
N HIS A 93 12.83 -9.59 -2.69
CA HIS A 93 13.04 -8.98 -4.00
C HIS A 93 12.07 -9.52 -5.06
N GLN A 94 11.77 -10.82 -5.05
CA GLN A 94 10.77 -11.41 -5.95
C GLN A 94 9.36 -10.84 -5.70
N LEU A 95 8.95 -10.74 -4.44
CA LEU A 95 7.65 -10.15 -4.08
C LEU A 95 7.61 -8.66 -4.44
N TYR A 96 8.69 -7.93 -4.16
CA TYR A 96 8.83 -6.52 -4.47
C TYR A 96 8.65 -6.27 -5.98
N GLN A 97 9.37 -7.00 -6.83
CA GLN A 97 9.24 -6.91 -8.29
C GLN A 97 7.82 -7.22 -8.78
N LYS A 98 7.18 -8.23 -8.18
CA LYS A 98 5.79 -8.60 -8.51
C LYS A 98 4.82 -7.46 -8.18
N ILE A 99 4.97 -6.84 -7.01
CA ILE A 99 4.10 -5.75 -6.55
C ILE A 99 4.34 -4.46 -7.34
N THR A 100 5.59 -4.07 -7.59
CA THR A 100 5.87 -2.87 -8.38
C THR A 100 5.39 -3.00 -9.82
N SER A 101 5.49 -4.21 -10.40
CA SER A 101 4.94 -4.50 -11.73
C SER A 101 3.41 -4.50 -11.74
N TYR A 102 2.76 -4.96 -10.67
CA TYR A 102 1.30 -4.98 -10.56
C TYR A 102 0.67 -3.59 -10.71
N PHE A 103 1.36 -2.53 -10.29
CA PHE A 103 0.87 -1.15 -10.39
C PHE A 103 0.92 -0.56 -11.81
N GLN A 104 1.57 -1.22 -12.78
CA GLN A 104 1.59 -0.73 -14.16
C GLN A 104 0.16 -0.62 -14.73
N GLY A 105 -0.16 0.53 -15.30
CA GLY A 105 -1.48 0.83 -15.87
C GLY A 105 -2.62 0.94 -14.86
N LYS A 106 -2.32 0.97 -13.55
CA LYS A 106 -3.29 1.19 -12.47
C LYS A 106 -3.18 2.60 -11.92
N ASP A 107 -4.25 3.04 -11.28
CA ASP A 107 -4.24 4.23 -10.46
C ASP A 107 -3.50 3.95 -9.14
N VAL A 108 -2.75 4.94 -8.65
CA VAL A 108 -1.97 4.90 -7.41
C VAL A 108 -2.21 6.16 -6.60
#